data_AF-A0A850M0V6-F1
#
_entry.id   AF-A0A850M0V6-F1
#
_cell.length_a   1.000
_cell.length_b   1.000
_cell.length_c   1.000
_cell.angle_alpha   90.00
_cell.angle_beta   90.00
_cell.angle_gamma   90.00
#
_symmetry.space_group_name_H-M   'P 1'
#
loop_
_entity.id
_entity.type
_entity.pdbx_description
1 polymer ?
#
loop_
_entity_poly.entity_id
_entity_poly.type
_entity_poly.pdbx_seq_one_letter_code
_entity_poly.pdbx_strand_id
1 'polypeptide(L)'
;MEKLLKTYDALQNIIDKYCDGCSSWQFVWCHKHWYPIQSDISAIFSPKWFKEFVLPDIVEQAAHMDYAIYHLDGPFALKFLDDLLAVQEITGIQWVPGAGQPPDGTEKWMPVYKKIQKAGKNIIMDPPPKLVPHVYKVLDPKGLFARGIFLSESMAEFYLPPFIGGYGGELIQKLVKWLEEQELTRLTRENVKLFLSEKKIEVSKAIRRTLYQETKRILEKGETELYNLSRAASFIE
;
A
#
# COMPACT_ATOMS: atom_id res chain seq x y z
N MET A 1 -29.00 10.85 -4.44
CA MET A 1 -28.60 10.10 -3.24
C MET A 1 -29.65 9.08 -2.74
N GLU A 2 -30.88 9.50 -2.39
CA GLU A 2 -31.93 8.66 -1.75
C GLU A 2 -32.01 7.17 -2.15
N LYS A 3 -32.05 6.85 -3.45
CA LYS A 3 -32.17 5.45 -3.91
C LYS A 3 -30.96 4.61 -3.52
N LEU A 4 -29.76 5.18 -3.57
CA LEU A 4 -28.52 4.50 -3.19
C LEU A 4 -28.56 4.09 -1.72
N LEU A 5 -28.94 5.03 -0.84
CA LEU A 5 -29.03 4.77 0.61
C LEU A 5 -30.10 3.74 0.95
N LYS A 6 -31.28 3.82 0.31
CA LYS A 6 -32.32 2.79 0.47
C LYS A 6 -31.85 1.40 0.05
N THR A 7 -31.10 1.31 -1.05
CA THR A 7 -30.51 0.03 -1.49
C THR A 7 -29.43 -0.45 -0.53
N TYR A 8 -28.57 0.45 -0.04
CA TYR A 8 -27.57 0.12 0.98
C TYR A 8 -28.23 -0.47 2.23
N ASP A 9 -29.23 0.21 2.79
CA ASP A 9 -29.96 -0.26 3.98
C ASP A 9 -30.63 -1.60 3.75
N ALA A 10 -31.27 -1.79 2.58
CA ALA A 10 -31.92 -3.05 2.25
C ALA A 10 -30.92 -4.21 2.21
N LEU A 11 -29.73 -4.00 1.65
CA LEU A 11 -28.66 -5.00 1.60
C LEU A 11 -28.04 -5.23 2.97
N GLN A 12 -27.77 -4.17 3.73
CA GLN A 12 -27.17 -4.27 5.07
C GLN A 12 -28.09 -5.01 6.03
N ASN A 13 -29.40 -4.76 5.98
CA ASN A 13 -30.40 -5.50 6.76
C ASN A 13 -30.46 -6.99 6.43
N ILE A 14 -30.02 -7.41 5.24
CA ILE A 14 -29.88 -8.84 4.90
C ILE A 14 -28.57 -9.39 5.49
N ILE A 15 -27.47 -8.65 5.33
CA ILE A 15 -26.14 -9.04 5.82
C ILE A 15 -26.14 -9.22 7.35
N ASP A 16 -26.72 -8.27 8.09
CA ASP A 16 -26.75 -8.26 9.56
C ASP A 16 -27.47 -9.46 10.18
N LYS A 17 -28.32 -10.14 9.41
CA LYS A 17 -29.03 -11.35 9.87
C LYS A 17 -28.14 -12.58 9.90
N TYR A 18 -27.08 -12.60 9.11
CA TYR A 18 -26.28 -13.80 8.85
C TYR A 18 -24.78 -13.61 9.07
N CYS A 19 -24.30 -12.37 9.23
CA CYS A 19 -22.89 -12.02 9.35
C CYS A 19 -22.65 -11.09 10.55
N ASP A 20 -21.55 -11.30 11.27
CA ASP A 20 -21.12 -10.46 12.41
C ASP A 20 -20.40 -9.16 11.97
N GLY A 21 -20.50 -8.80 10.69
CA GLY A 21 -19.82 -7.64 10.11
C GLY A 21 -19.89 -7.65 8.58
N CYS A 22 -19.30 -6.62 7.97
CA CYS A 22 -19.27 -6.46 6.53
C CYS A 22 -17.85 -6.21 5.99
N SER A 23 -17.70 -6.51 4.72
CA SER A 23 -16.50 -6.23 3.93
C SER A 23 -16.93 -5.72 2.55
N SER A 24 -15.97 -5.30 1.76
CA SER A 24 -16.17 -4.78 0.41
C SER A 24 -15.06 -5.26 -0.52
N TRP A 25 -15.04 -4.72 -1.74
CA TRP A 25 -13.98 -4.97 -2.71
C TRP A 25 -12.58 -4.48 -2.26
N GLN A 26 -12.49 -3.69 -1.18
CA GLN A 26 -11.22 -3.27 -0.56
C GLN A 26 -10.67 -4.28 0.48
N PHE A 27 -11.36 -5.39 0.74
CA PHE A 27 -10.91 -6.47 1.65
C PHE A 27 -10.69 -6.05 3.12
N VAL A 28 -11.26 -4.93 3.54
CA VAL A 28 -11.28 -4.50 4.95
C VAL A 28 -12.52 -5.11 5.61
N TRP A 29 -12.33 -5.91 6.65
CA TRP A 29 -13.45 -6.39 7.46
C TRP A 29 -13.74 -5.40 8.58
N CYS A 30 -15.02 -5.10 8.83
CA CYS A 30 -15.46 -4.31 9.96
C CYS A 30 -16.69 -4.95 10.59
N HIS A 31 -16.77 -4.93 11.91
CA HIS A 31 -17.94 -5.39 12.67
C HIS A 31 -19.13 -4.40 12.60
N LYS A 32 -18.91 -3.20 12.05
CA LYS A 32 -19.93 -2.16 11.86
C LYS A 32 -20.13 -1.84 10.39
N HIS A 33 -21.14 -1.01 10.12
CA HIS A 33 -21.56 -0.62 8.79
C HIS A 33 -20.56 0.33 8.12
N TRP A 34 -20.08 -0.08 6.96
CA TRP A 34 -19.20 0.74 6.13
C TRP A 34 -19.29 0.27 4.67
N TYR A 35 -18.93 1.17 3.74
CA TYR A 35 -18.71 0.84 2.34
C TYR A 35 -17.76 1.86 1.70
N PRO A 36 -16.97 1.48 0.68
CA PRO A 36 -16.16 2.42 -0.06
C PRO A 36 -17.03 3.44 -0.80
N ILE A 37 -16.68 4.72 -0.68
CA ILE A 37 -17.32 5.81 -1.44
C ILE A 37 -16.37 6.22 -2.56
N GLN A 38 -16.90 6.48 -3.76
CA GLN A 38 -16.11 6.93 -4.90
C GLN A 38 -16.89 7.87 -5.81
N SER A 39 -16.17 8.66 -6.60
CA SER A 39 -16.75 9.48 -7.66
C SER A 39 -15.72 9.69 -8.77
N ASP A 40 -15.73 8.84 -9.79
CA ASP A 40 -14.72 8.88 -10.86
C ASP A 40 -14.89 10.15 -11.72
N ILE A 41 -16.13 10.63 -11.87
CA ILE A 41 -16.43 11.89 -12.57
C ILE A 41 -15.82 13.10 -11.87
N SER A 42 -15.47 13.02 -10.58
CA SER A 42 -14.81 14.11 -9.86
C SER A 42 -13.52 14.54 -10.56
N ALA A 43 -12.76 13.60 -11.14
CA ALA A 43 -11.46 13.86 -11.77
C ALA A 43 -11.53 14.94 -12.86
N ILE A 44 -12.65 15.02 -13.58
CA ILE A 44 -12.86 16.00 -14.67
C ILE A 44 -13.43 17.34 -14.17
N PHE A 45 -13.90 17.43 -12.93
CA PHE A 45 -14.45 18.68 -12.39
C PHE A 45 -13.39 19.66 -11.92
N SER A 46 -13.77 20.93 -11.86
CA SER A 46 -13.03 21.96 -11.14
C SER A 46 -13.32 21.86 -9.63
N PRO A 47 -12.47 22.43 -8.75
CA PRO A 47 -12.76 22.52 -7.31
C PRO A 47 -14.13 23.12 -6.99
N LYS A 48 -14.57 24.12 -7.75
CA LYS A 48 -15.91 24.72 -7.60
C LYS A 48 -17.00 23.67 -7.84
N TRP A 49 -16.96 22.99 -8.98
CA TRP A 49 -18.01 22.04 -9.37
C TRP A 49 -17.99 20.76 -8.55
N PHE A 50 -16.82 20.33 -8.08
CA PHE A 50 -16.71 19.24 -7.12
C PHE A 50 -17.47 19.57 -5.81
N LYS A 51 -17.26 20.77 -5.26
CA LYS A 51 -17.94 21.22 -4.03
C LYS A 51 -19.44 21.36 -4.21
N GLU A 52 -19.88 21.76 -5.39
CA GLU A 52 -21.30 21.98 -5.69
C GLU A 52 -22.05 20.67 -5.97
N PHE A 53 -21.45 19.75 -6.75
CA PHE A 53 -22.16 18.61 -7.32
C PHE A 53 -21.70 17.23 -6.84
N VAL A 54 -20.56 17.11 -6.16
CA VAL A 54 -20.00 15.81 -5.78
C VAL A 54 -19.83 15.70 -4.27
N LEU A 55 -19.22 16.70 -3.64
CA LEU A 55 -18.92 16.68 -2.21
C LEU A 55 -20.18 16.49 -1.34
N PRO A 56 -21.35 17.12 -1.62
CA PRO A 56 -22.54 16.92 -0.80
C PRO A 56 -22.99 15.45 -0.77
N ASP A 57 -22.96 14.78 -1.92
CA ASP A 57 -23.31 13.37 -2.06
C ASP A 57 -22.30 12.46 -1.33
N ILE A 58 -21.02 12.82 -1.30
CA ILE A 58 -19.99 12.10 -0.54
C ILE A 58 -20.24 12.23 0.97
N VAL A 59 -20.56 13.45 1.44
CA VAL A 59 -20.83 13.73 2.85
C VAL A 59 -22.09 12.98 3.30
N GLU A 60 -23.16 13.00 2.50
CA GLU A 60 -24.41 12.29 2.82
C GLU A 60 -24.19 10.78 2.93
N GLN A 61 -23.42 10.18 2.00
CA GLN A 61 -23.06 8.76 2.08
C GLN A 61 -22.20 8.44 3.31
N ALA A 62 -21.18 9.25 3.59
CA ALA A 62 -20.27 9.01 4.70
C ALA A 62 -20.99 9.11 6.05
N ALA A 63 -21.91 10.06 6.20
CA ALA A 63 -22.72 10.24 7.40
C ALA A 63 -23.77 9.14 7.62
N HIS A 64 -24.10 8.37 6.59
CA HIS A 64 -25.08 7.29 6.66
C HIS A 64 -24.51 5.97 7.23
N MET A 65 -23.18 5.89 7.43
CA MET A 65 -22.48 4.68 7.88
C MET A 65 -21.64 4.98 9.14
N ASP A 66 -21.25 3.93 9.89
CA ASP A 66 -20.36 4.10 11.05
C ASP A 66 -18.94 4.53 10.63
N TYR A 67 -18.49 4.02 9.49
CA TYR A 67 -17.19 4.32 8.92
C TYR A 67 -17.32 4.50 7.40
N ALA A 68 -16.49 5.38 6.85
CA ALA A 68 -16.37 5.53 5.40
C ALA A 68 -14.90 5.58 4.98
N ILE A 69 -14.62 4.93 3.85
CA ILE A 69 -13.33 5.00 3.16
C ILE A 69 -13.57 5.58 1.78
N TYR A 70 -12.93 6.70 1.47
CA TYR A 70 -13.02 7.29 0.12
C TYR A 70 -11.95 6.71 -0.80
N HIS A 71 -12.38 6.22 -1.96
CA HIS A 71 -11.49 5.76 -3.03
C HIS A 71 -11.05 6.95 -3.89
N LEU A 72 -9.79 7.37 -3.71
CA LEU A 72 -9.17 8.47 -4.43
C LEU A 72 -8.36 7.92 -5.60
N ASP A 73 -8.97 7.92 -6.80
CA ASP A 73 -8.38 7.36 -8.00
C ASP A 73 -7.69 8.40 -8.88
N GLY A 74 -6.37 8.27 -8.96
CA GLY A 74 -5.52 8.92 -9.94
C GLY A 74 -5.17 10.39 -9.63
N PRO A 75 -4.14 10.92 -10.30
CA PRO A 75 -3.54 12.21 -9.93
C PRO A 75 -4.46 13.40 -10.15
N PHE A 76 -5.43 13.29 -11.08
CA PHE A 76 -6.39 14.35 -11.35
C PHE A 76 -7.37 14.59 -10.20
N ALA A 77 -7.60 13.58 -9.35
CA ALA A 77 -8.46 13.68 -8.18
C ALA A 77 -7.74 14.25 -6.94
N LEU A 78 -6.40 14.25 -6.91
CA LEU A 78 -5.61 14.73 -5.76
C LEU A 78 -5.91 16.18 -5.36
N LYS A 79 -6.35 17.02 -6.32
CA LYS A 79 -6.75 18.41 -6.07
C LYS A 79 -7.93 18.55 -5.11
N PHE A 80 -8.68 17.47 -4.84
CA PHE A 80 -9.80 17.43 -3.89
C PHE A 80 -9.46 16.77 -2.56
N LEU A 81 -8.22 16.29 -2.38
CA LEU A 81 -7.82 15.57 -1.17
C LEU A 81 -8.06 16.41 0.10
N ASP A 82 -7.79 17.72 0.07
CA ASP A 82 -8.05 18.59 1.24
C ASP A 82 -9.53 18.66 1.62
N ASP A 83 -10.41 18.75 0.61
CA ASP A 83 -11.85 18.80 0.85
C ASP A 83 -12.34 17.46 1.44
N LEU A 84 -11.81 16.34 0.96
CA LEU A 84 -12.13 15.00 1.47
C LEU A 84 -11.61 14.78 2.89
N LEU A 85 -10.39 15.22 3.20
CA LEU A 85 -9.80 15.10 4.54
C LEU A 85 -10.54 15.96 5.57
N ALA A 86 -11.21 17.03 5.15
CA ALA A 86 -12.02 17.90 6.00
C ALA A 86 -13.38 17.27 6.39
N VAL A 87 -13.88 16.27 5.65
CA VAL A 87 -15.12 15.54 6.00
C VAL A 87 -14.84 14.67 7.22
N GLN A 88 -15.56 14.87 8.32
CA GLN A 88 -15.29 14.17 9.58
C GLN A 88 -15.63 12.68 9.46
N GLU A 89 -16.71 12.37 8.76
CA GLU A 89 -17.30 11.06 8.55
C GLU A 89 -16.45 10.16 7.64
N ILE A 90 -15.60 10.74 6.78
CA ILE A 90 -14.60 9.97 6.04
C ILE A 90 -13.50 9.56 7.03
N THR A 91 -13.45 8.29 7.39
CA THR A 91 -12.49 7.76 8.36
C THR A 91 -11.20 7.23 7.75
N GLY A 92 -11.18 7.02 6.42
CA GLY A 92 -10.00 6.59 5.70
C GLY A 92 -10.01 6.98 4.23
N ILE A 93 -8.83 6.92 3.62
CA ILE A 93 -8.62 7.15 2.19
C ILE A 93 -7.90 5.94 1.61
N GLN A 94 -8.42 5.40 0.51
CA GLN A 94 -7.63 4.57 -0.39
C GLN A 94 -7.05 5.47 -1.48
N TRP A 95 -5.73 5.51 -1.61
CA TRP A 95 -5.08 6.21 -2.71
C TRP A 95 -4.68 5.22 -3.81
N VAL A 96 -5.08 5.51 -5.05
CA VAL A 96 -4.68 4.71 -6.21
C VAL A 96 -3.96 5.62 -7.20
N PRO A 97 -2.68 5.38 -7.54
CA PRO A 97 -1.92 6.23 -8.45
C PRO A 97 -2.47 6.36 -9.86
N GLY A 98 -3.33 5.45 -10.30
CA GLY A 98 -3.85 5.40 -11.67
C GLY A 98 -2.84 4.85 -12.70
N ALA A 99 -3.31 4.64 -13.93
CA ALA A 99 -2.53 4.04 -15.00
C ALA A 99 -1.31 4.90 -15.40
N GLY A 100 -0.18 4.24 -15.68
CA GLY A 100 1.05 4.89 -16.14
C GLY A 100 1.84 5.64 -15.06
N GLN A 101 1.39 5.60 -13.80
CA GLN A 101 2.10 6.20 -12.68
C GLN A 101 3.00 5.20 -11.95
N PRO A 102 4.02 5.68 -11.20
CA PRO A 102 4.74 4.85 -10.26
C PRO A 102 3.79 4.15 -9.28
N PRO A 103 4.07 2.90 -8.88
CA PRO A 103 3.21 2.13 -8.00
C PRO A 103 2.93 2.81 -6.65
N ASP A 104 1.86 2.35 -6.02
CA ASP A 104 1.52 2.63 -4.63
C ASP A 104 2.70 2.29 -3.69
N GLY A 105 2.90 3.08 -2.64
CA GLY A 105 3.99 2.90 -1.69
C GLY A 105 5.38 3.31 -2.19
N THR A 106 5.48 4.04 -3.30
CA THR A 106 6.73 4.67 -3.76
C THR A 106 6.93 6.06 -3.15
N GLU A 107 8.17 6.54 -3.11
CA GLU A 107 8.54 7.87 -2.58
C GLU A 107 7.76 9.03 -3.20
N LYS A 108 7.41 8.92 -4.48
CA LYS A 108 6.57 9.91 -5.18
C LYS A 108 5.25 10.18 -4.45
N TRP A 109 4.65 9.14 -3.87
CA TRP A 109 3.33 9.22 -3.22
C TRP A 109 3.40 9.37 -1.70
N MET A 110 4.60 9.29 -1.10
CA MET A 110 4.78 9.49 0.35
C MET A 110 4.20 10.81 0.89
N PRO A 111 4.31 11.95 0.18
CA PRO A 111 3.65 13.18 0.61
C PRO A 111 2.12 13.05 0.72
N VAL A 112 1.48 12.24 -0.14
CA VAL A 112 0.02 11.99 -0.11
C VAL A 112 -0.35 11.21 1.15
N TYR A 113 0.32 10.09 1.42
CA TYR A 113 0.05 9.28 2.61
C TYR A 113 0.30 10.07 3.90
N LYS A 114 1.43 10.78 4.00
CA LYS A 114 1.74 11.60 5.18
C LYS A 114 0.70 12.69 5.42
N LYS A 115 0.14 13.26 4.35
CA LYS A 115 -0.96 14.22 4.44
C LYS A 115 -2.24 13.58 4.98
N ILE A 116 -2.58 12.37 4.54
CA ILE A 116 -3.72 11.58 5.04
C ILE A 116 -3.53 11.28 6.54
N GLN A 117 -2.35 10.79 6.95
CA GLN A 117 -2.06 10.50 8.37
C GLN A 117 -2.11 11.75 9.25
N LYS A 118 -1.59 12.88 8.75
CA LYS A 118 -1.62 14.16 9.47
C LYS A 118 -3.05 14.63 9.75
N ALA A 119 -3.99 14.31 8.85
CA ALA A 119 -5.42 14.58 9.04
C ALA A 119 -6.12 13.55 9.96
N GLY A 120 -5.37 12.58 10.51
CA GLY A 120 -5.92 11.54 11.39
C GLY A 120 -6.76 10.49 10.68
N LYS A 121 -6.64 10.36 9.36
CA LYS A 121 -7.40 9.41 8.55
C LYS A 121 -6.60 8.13 8.33
N ASN A 122 -7.31 7.00 8.26
CA ASN A 122 -6.72 5.70 7.93
C ASN A 122 -6.30 5.64 6.45
N ILE A 123 -5.34 4.78 6.14
CA ILE A 123 -4.84 4.56 4.77
C ILE A 123 -5.10 3.11 4.36
N ILE A 124 -5.70 2.96 3.19
CA ILE A 124 -5.80 1.68 2.49
C ILE A 124 -4.91 1.78 1.27
N MET A 125 -4.05 0.79 1.06
CA MET A 125 -3.12 0.79 -0.06
C MET A 125 -2.85 -0.63 -0.57
N ASP A 126 -2.53 -0.71 -1.85
CA ASP A 126 -2.25 -1.94 -2.58
C ASP A 126 -0.83 -1.95 -3.17
N PRO A 127 0.22 -1.78 -2.33
CA PRO A 127 1.59 -1.69 -2.82
C PRO A 127 2.04 -3.04 -3.41
N PRO A 128 2.92 -3.02 -4.42
CA PRO A 128 3.64 -4.23 -4.83
C PRO A 128 4.32 -4.90 -3.62
N PRO A 129 4.38 -6.25 -3.56
CA PRO A 129 4.98 -7.01 -2.45
C PRO A 129 6.30 -6.45 -1.91
N LYS A 130 7.21 -6.09 -2.82
CA LYS A 130 8.54 -5.56 -2.49
C LYS A 130 8.54 -4.21 -1.76
N LEU A 131 7.46 -3.43 -1.85
CA LEU A 131 7.33 -2.14 -1.19
C LEU A 131 6.63 -2.24 0.17
N VAL A 132 5.99 -3.36 0.49
CA VAL A 132 5.29 -3.55 1.78
C VAL A 132 6.20 -3.25 2.99
N PRO A 133 7.45 -3.78 3.08
CA PRO A 133 8.35 -3.44 4.19
C PRO A 133 8.71 -1.97 4.27
N HIS A 134 8.94 -1.35 3.11
CA HIS A 134 9.31 0.06 3.03
C HIS A 134 8.18 0.97 3.53
N VAL A 135 6.94 0.68 3.12
CA VAL A 135 5.75 1.40 3.57
C VAL A 135 5.65 1.39 5.10
N TYR A 136 5.74 0.21 5.75
CA TYR A 136 5.69 0.10 7.21
C TYR A 136 6.92 0.67 7.94
N LYS A 137 8.01 0.96 7.22
CA LYS A 137 9.19 1.63 7.78
C LYS A 137 9.05 3.15 7.76
N VAL A 138 8.32 3.71 6.80
CA VAL A 138 8.26 5.16 6.54
C VAL A 138 6.96 5.80 7.03
N LEU A 139 5.85 5.04 7.07
CA LEU A 139 4.55 5.52 7.54
C LEU A 139 4.28 5.04 8.97
N ASP A 140 3.44 5.79 9.69
CA ASP A 140 2.92 5.32 10.99
C ASP A 140 2.05 4.06 10.76
N PRO A 141 2.33 2.92 11.42
CA PRO A 141 1.51 1.72 11.26
C PRO A 141 0.09 1.88 11.80
N LYS A 142 -0.19 2.89 12.65
CA LYS A 142 -1.54 3.12 13.17
C LYS A 142 -2.48 3.57 12.04
N GLY A 143 -3.55 2.80 11.84
CA GLY A 143 -4.55 3.10 10.80
C GLY A 143 -4.08 2.79 9.38
N LEU A 144 -2.98 2.05 9.22
CA LEU A 144 -2.42 1.67 7.93
C LEU A 144 -2.81 0.22 7.59
N PHE A 145 -3.48 0.05 6.45
CA PHE A 145 -3.80 -1.26 5.88
C PHE A 145 -3.17 -1.39 4.49
N ALA A 146 -2.15 -2.26 4.38
CA ALA A 146 -1.48 -2.56 3.12
C ALA A 146 -1.82 -3.98 2.67
N ARG A 147 -2.39 -4.13 1.47
CA ARG A 147 -2.70 -5.41 0.86
C ARG A 147 -1.69 -5.72 -0.25
N GLY A 148 -0.96 -6.82 -0.08
CA GLY A 148 0.01 -7.32 -1.07
C GLY A 148 -0.38 -8.73 -1.55
N ILE A 149 -0.25 -8.98 -2.85
CA ILE A 149 -0.48 -10.31 -3.44
C ILE A 149 0.87 -10.98 -3.69
N PHE A 150 1.12 -12.10 -3.00
CA PHE A 150 2.33 -12.90 -3.15
C PHE A 150 2.05 -14.14 -3.99
N LEU A 151 2.89 -14.42 -4.98
CA LEU A 151 2.70 -15.55 -5.90
C LEU A 151 3.09 -16.91 -5.28
N SER A 152 3.79 -16.89 -4.15
CA SER A 152 4.16 -18.08 -3.40
C SER A 152 4.38 -17.74 -1.92
N GLU A 153 4.29 -18.75 -1.07
CA GLU A 153 4.66 -18.67 0.35
C GLU A 153 6.10 -18.15 0.53
N SER A 154 7.05 -18.66 -0.26
CA SER A 154 8.44 -18.18 -0.19
C SER A 154 8.61 -16.71 -0.58
N MET A 155 7.76 -16.15 -1.44
CA MET A 155 7.77 -14.72 -1.76
C MET A 155 7.14 -13.90 -0.64
N ALA A 156 6.09 -14.44 0.01
CA ALA A 156 5.50 -13.84 1.20
C ALA A 156 6.52 -13.78 2.33
N GLU A 157 7.08 -14.91 2.75
CA GLU A 157 8.15 -14.95 3.76
C GLU A 157 9.30 -14.00 3.43
N PHE A 158 9.72 -13.92 2.16
CA PHE A 158 10.84 -13.06 1.75
C PHE A 158 10.55 -11.57 1.90
N TYR A 159 9.36 -11.12 1.49
CA TYR A 159 9.01 -9.70 1.41
C TYR A 159 8.11 -9.20 2.53
N LEU A 160 7.51 -10.05 3.35
CA LEU A 160 6.72 -9.59 4.49
C LEU A 160 7.65 -8.91 5.53
N PRO A 161 7.16 -7.89 6.26
CA PRO A 161 7.90 -7.26 7.34
C PRO A 161 8.34 -8.23 8.46
N PRO A 162 9.45 -7.96 9.15
CA PRO A 162 9.93 -8.80 10.26
C PRO A 162 8.95 -8.99 11.42
N PHE A 163 8.10 -8.01 11.71
CA PHE A 163 7.14 -8.09 12.83
C PHE A 163 6.00 -9.10 12.59
N ILE A 164 5.85 -9.59 11.36
CA ILE A 164 4.95 -10.71 11.02
C ILE A 164 5.72 -11.95 10.51
N GLY A 165 7.02 -12.03 10.82
CA GLY A 165 7.84 -13.22 10.55
C GLY A 165 8.51 -13.28 9.17
N GLY A 166 8.49 -12.21 8.38
CA GLY A 166 9.19 -12.16 7.10
C GLY A 166 10.61 -11.58 7.15
N TYR A 167 11.31 -11.58 6.02
CA TYR A 167 12.68 -11.06 5.89
C TYR A 167 12.77 -9.57 5.45
N GLY A 168 11.61 -8.92 5.23
CA GLY A 168 11.53 -7.51 4.86
C GLY A 168 12.17 -7.15 3.51
N GLY A 169 12.49 -8.14 2.66
CA GLY A 169 13.18 -7.93 1.38
C GLY A 169 14.63 -7.41 1.48
N GLU A 170 15.17 -7.21 2.69
CA GLU A 170 16.49 -6.56 2.88
C GLU A 170 17.67 -7.46 2.49
N LEU A 171 17.44 -8.78 2.41
CA LEU A 171 18.49 -9.75 2.08
C LEU A 171 19.11 -9.48 0.71
N ILE A 172 18.34 -8.94 -0.24
CA ILE A 172 18.86 -8.59 -1.57
C ILE A 172 19.92 -7.50 -1.45
N GLN A 173 19.59 -6.37 -0.83
CA GLN A 173 20.52 -5.24 -0.68
C GLN A 173 21.77 -5.66 0.10
N LYS A 174 21.59 -6.45 1.17
CA LYS A 174 22.70 -6.98 1.97
C LYS A 174 23.61 -7.90 1.15
N LEU A 175 23.04 -8.74 0.30
CA LEU A 175 23.79 -9.63 -0.59
C LEU A 175 24.51 -8.85 -1.70
N VAL A 176 23.85 -7.87 -2.33
CA VAL A 176 24.47 -7.02 -3.36
C VAL A 176 25.66 -6.26 -2.78
N LYS A 177 25.48 -5.59 -1.64
CA LYS A 177 26.57 -4.90 -0.94
C LYS A 177 27.71 -5.86 -0.57
N TRP A 178 27.39 -7.06 -0.10
CA TRP A 178 28.40 -8.06 0.22
C TRP A 178 29.17 -8.53 -1.03
N LEU A 179 28.51 -8.70 -2.19
CA LEU A 179 29.21 -9.03 -3.43
C LEU A 179 30.20 -7.93 -3.84
N GLU A 180 29.81 -6.66 -3.68
CA GLU A 180 30.70 -5.51 -3.92
C GLU A 180 31.89 -5.51 -2.95
N GLU A 181 31.66 -5.75 -1.66
CA GLU A 181 32.71 -5.84 -0.63
C GLU A 181 33.70 -6.99 -0.90
N GLN A 182 33.25 -8.06 -1.54
CA GLN A 182 34.09 -9.21 -1.93
C GLN A 182 34.71 -9.06 -3.34
N GLU A 183 34.49 -7.92 -4.01
CA GLU A 183 34.92 -7.67 -5.40
C GLU A 183 34.42 -8.74 -6.40
N LEU A 184 33.26 -9.34 -6.12
CA LEU A 184 32.66 -10.40 -6.92
C LEU A 184 31.78 -9.82 -8.02
N THR A 185 32.18 -9.99 -9.28
CA THR A 185 31.46 -9.47 -10.44
C THR A 185 30.25 -10.31 -10.87
N ARG A 186 30.08 -11.51 -10.31
CA ARG A 186 29.00 -12.44 -10.68
C ARG A 186 28.34 -13.10 -9.48
N LEU A 187 27.01 -13.13 -9.51
CA LEU A 187 26.20 -13.90 -8.56
C LEU A 187 26.22 -15.40 -8.90
N THR A 188 26.68 -16.22 -7.95
CA THR A 188 26.62 -17.69 -7.99
C THR A 188 25.81 -18.24 -6.81
N ARG A 189 25.41 -19.51 -6.85
CA ARG A 189 24.68 -20.13 -5.72
C ARG A 189 25.60 -20.34 -4.51
N GLU A 190 26.88 -20.57 -4.76
CA GLU A 190 27.95 -20.71 -3.77
C GLU A 190 28.13 -19.40 -3.01
N ASN A 191 28.18 -18.27 -3.71
CA ASN A 191 28.30 -16.94 -3.11
C ASN A 191 27.10 -16.61 -2.20
N VAL A 192 25.88 -16.99 -2.60
CA VAL A 192 24.69 -16.85 -1.73
C VAL A 192 24.82 -17.68 -0.46
N LYS A 193 25.31 -18.92 -0.54
CA LYS A 193 25.53 -19.77 0.65
C LYS A 193 26.60 -19.18 1.56
N LEU A 194 27.69 -18.68 0.99
CA LEU A 194 28.78 -18.06 1.74
C LEU A 194 28.29 -16.81 2.48
N PHE A 195 27.60 -15.91 1.78
CA PHE A 195 26.95 -14.73 2.38
C PHE A 195 26.05 -15.10 3.56
N LEU A 196 25.13 -16.07 3.37
CA LEU A 196 24.22 -16.49 4.44
C LEU A 196 24.96 -17.06 5.65
N SER A 197 26.01 -17.87 5.42
CA SER A 197 26.84 -18.45 6.47
C SER A 197 27.61 -17.37 7.24
N GLU A 198 28.25 -16.44 6.54
CA GLU A 198 29.04 -15.36 7.15
C GLU A 198 28.18 -14.41 7.97
N LYS A 199 27.00 -14.06 7.45
CA LYS A 199 26.03 -13.20 8.17
C LYS A 199 25.23 -13.97 9.22
N LYS A 200 25.44 -15.28 9.38
CA LYS A 200 24.72 -16.15 10.33
C LYS A 200 23.19 -16.09 10.14
N ILE A 201 22.76 -16.09 8.89
CA ILE A 201 21.34 -16.01 8.49
C ILE A 201 20.90 -17.41 8.07
N GLU A 202 20.06 -18.04 8.89
CA GLU A 202 19.43 -19.32 8.56
C GLU A 202 18.16 -19.08 7.77
N VAL A 203 18.06 -19.72 6.60
CA VAL A 203 16.92 -19.60 5.69
C VAL A 203 16.55 -20.95 5.12
N SER A 204 15.26 -21.13 4.81
CA SER A 204 14.79 -22.32 4.11
C SER A 204 15.44 -22.44 2.71
N LYS A 205 15.44 -23.66 2.16
CA LYS A 205 15.89 -23.90 0.77
C LYS A 205 15.09 -23.06 -0.24
N ALA A 206 13.81 -22.82 0.04
CA ALA A 206 12.92 -22.01 -0.79
C ALA A 206 13.35 -20.53 -0.77
N ILE A 207 13.57 -19.96 0.42
CA ILE A 207 14.05 -18.58 0.58
C ILE A 207 15.41 -18.36 -0.08
N ARG A 208 16.35 -19.30 0.11
CA ARG A 208 17.66 -19.21 -0.56
C ARG A 208 17.52 -19.19 -2.09
N ARG A 209 16.58 -19.96 -2.64
CA ARG A 209 16.28 -19.97 -4.08
C ARG A 209 15.67 -18.64 -4.53
N THR A 210 14.68 -18.12 -3.80
CA THR A 210 14.08 -16.81 -4.04
C THR A 210 15.13 -15.71 -4.04
N LEU A 211 15.98 -15.66 -3.00
CA LEU A 211 17.06 -14.68 -2.87
C LEU A 211 17.98 -14.68 -4.10
N TYR A 212 18.43 -15.87 -4.55
CA TYR A 212 19.25 -15.99 -5.75
C TYR A 212 18.52 -15.46 -7.00
N GLN A 213 17.26 -15.87 -7.22
CA GLN A 213 16.49 -15.52 -8.40
C GLN A 213 16.20 -14.01 -8.47
N GLU A 214 15.77 -13.41 -7.35
CA GLU A 214 15.45 -11.99 -7.29
C GLU A 214 16.71 -11.12 -7.40
N THR A 215 17.80 -11.50 -6.72
CA THR A 215 19.08 -10.76 -6.83
C THR A 215 19.62 -10.84 -8.25
N LYS A 216 19.57 -12.02 -8.89
CA LYS A 216 19.99 -12.18 -10.29
C LYS A 216 19.20 -11.26 -11.20
N ARG A 217 17.87 -11.24 -11.05
CA ARG A 217 16.96 -10.40 -11.86
C ARG A 217 17.29 -8.92 -11.71
N ILE A 218 17.59 -8.44 -10.50
CA ILE A 218 17.92 -7.04 -10.23
C ILE A 218 19.25 -6.66 -10.88
N LEU A 219 20.27 -7.50 -10.73
CA LEU A 219 21.59 -7.27 -11.34
C LEU A 219 21.52 -7.27 -12.87
N GLU A 220 20.70 -8.13 -13.48
CA GLU A 220 20.53 -8.21 -14.94
C GLU A 220 19.71 -7.05 -15.52
N LYS A 221 18.69 -6.57 -14.80
CA LYS A 221 17.79 -5.52 -15.31
C LYS A 221 18.23 -4.09 -14.98
N GLY A 222 19.26 -3.91 -14.16
CA GLY A 222 19.66 -2.59 -13.69
C GLY A 222 18.58 -1.87 -12.87
N GLU A 223 17.58 -2.60 -12.35
CA GLU A 223 16.48 -2.10 -11.49
C GLU A 223 16.98 -1.73 -10.07
N THR A 224 18.14 -1.07 -9.98
CA THR A 224 18.70 -0.60 -8.71
C THR A 224 17.90 0.56 -8.13
N GLU A 225 17.19 1.35 -8.93
CA GLU A 225 16.41 2.52 -8.45
C GLU A 225 15.30 2.17 -7.43
N LEU A 226 14.63 1.03 -7.59
CA LEU A 226 13.62 0.56 -6.63
C LEU A 226 14.22 0.07 -5.30
N TYR A 227 15.53 -0.21 -5.27
CA TYR A 227 16.27 -0.64 -4.08
C TYR A 227 17.28 0.41 -3.60
N ASN A 228 17.49 1.51 -4.32
CA ASN A 228 18.29 2.68 -3.93
C ASN A 228 17.52 3.61 -2.98
N LEU A 229 16.55 3.07 -2.22
CA LEU A 229 15.79 3.78 -1.20
C LEU A 229 16.66 4.28 -0.03
N SER A 230 17.96 3.97 -0.01
CA SER A 230 18.96 4.54 0.92
C SER A 230 19.69 5.78 0.39
N ARG A 231 19.60 6.13 -0.90
CA ARG A 231 20.27 7.32 -1.48
C ARG A 231 19.41 8.59 -1.45
N ALA A 232 18.11 8.48 -1.23
CA ALA A 232 17.21 9.65 -1.17
C ALA A 232 17.21 10.35 0.21
N ALA A 233 17.83 9.75 1.24
CA ALA A 233 17.95 10.34 2.57
C ALA A 233 19.13 11.34 2.70
N SER A 234 19.93 11.56 1.65
CA SER A 234 21.10 12.44 1.68
C SER A 234 20.96 13.72 0.84
N PHE A 235 19.74 14.11 0.44
CA PHE A 235 19.50 15.33 -0.36
C PHE A 235 18.38 16.23 0.19
N ILE A 236 18.11 16.15 1.50
CA ILE A 236 17.33 17.17 2.21
C ILE A 236 18.18 17.65 3.39
N GLU A 237 19.16 18.50 3.07
CA GLU A 237 19.61 19.60 3.92
C GLU A 237 19.19 20.91 3.24
#